data_AF-A0AAD8DPD3-F1
#
_entry.id   AF-A0AAD8DPD3-F1
#
_cell.length_a   1.000
_cell.length_b   1.000
_cell.length_c   1.000
_cell.angle_alpha   90.00
_cell.angle_beta   90.00
_cell.angle_gamma   90.00
#
_symmetry.space_group_name_H-M   'P 1'
#
loop_
_entity.id
_entity.type
_entity.pdbx_description
1 polymer ?
#
loop_
_entity_poly.entity_id
_entity_poly.type
_entity_poly.pdbx_seq_one_letter_code
_entity_poly.pdbx_strand_id
1 'polypeptide(L)'
;MDSSPFNRSGLTRRSPPPTPTPTQPQQPSRERTQEEEKLELVSTPEIQNWLNSIEQHLAEVCAISSEGKLNSEQKLKISNLCRKVGYGVSQLAVKYQSLKSNAVMTHNSLKILRDERDLRDCVLEVNRTIKESCGRQATATSSFADMVKKGSNSFIRPNTFSSVAIYPRDNTKTSDETKNIVQKIVCPSEMKLKVRGIRKIGKGGLIISTETKEDLDKLKKTVQLASSGLTIDDPQKRKPRIIVLGVPASLAENEVFNCICDQNLTDKLPTMTKDAFLTSIKLSHKSGRKDAENCNYIIEVPASIRKALIVQDRLFVNWTSNPVRDFTLVTRCYKCQQYGHAAKTCKVAAPTCGHCGEEGHTTQDCTKKADTPKCATCLRFKKPANHKTGDPECPAKKSAENSLPRGGRAAALRHARRAQRGRRRAEASSSAARSHYNLQAADKRAGWRTHCVIV
;
A
#
# COMPACT_ATOMS: atom_id res chain seq x y z
N MET A 1 -19.82 -8.45 83.69
CA MET A 1 -20.51 -9.48 82.89
C MET A 1 -19.87 -9.51 81.50
N ASP A 2 -18.56 -9.71 81.42
CA ASP A 2 -17.82 -10.97 81.62
C ASP A 2 -18.03 -11.88 80.38
N SER A 3 -17.02 -12.33 79.62
CA SER A 3 -15.62 -12.56 79.96
C SER A 3 -14.73 -12.58 78.71
N SER A 4 -13.51 -12.08 78.90
CA SER A 4 -12.29 -12.41 78.13
C SER A 4 -12.00 -13.93 78.19
N PRO A 5 -11.03 -14.46 77.41
CA PRO A 5 -9.73 -14.58 78.05
C PRO A 5 -8.49 -14.46 77.13
N PHE A 6 -7.39 -14.04 77.76
CA PHE A 6 -5.97 -14.22 77.41
C PHE A 6 -5.25 -13.19 76.52
N ASN A 7 -4.89 -12.07 77.17
CA ASN A 7 -3.51 -11.62 77.42
C ASN A 7 -2.37 -12.41 76.74
N ARG A 8 -1.47 -11.69 76.04
CA ARG A 8 -0.09 -11.43 76.51
C ARG A 8 0.71 -10.51 75.57
N SER A 9 1.41 -9.56 76.20
CA SER A 9 2.64 -8.84 75.76
C SER A 9 2.52 -7.91 74.54
N GLY A 10 2.78 -6.60 74.61
CA GLY A 10 3.75 -5.89 75.42
C GLY A 10 5.06 -5.72 74.63
N LEU A 11 5.45 -4.46 74.43
CA LEU A 11 6.78 -3.93 74.07
C LEU A 11 7.04 -3.44 72.63
N THR A 12 7.07 -2.11 72.55
CA THR A 12 8.14 -1.28 71.98
C THR A 12 8.57 -1.48 70.52
N ARG A 13 8.15 -0.49 69.73
CA ARG A 13 8.92 0.23 68.70
C ARG A 13 10.43 -0.11 68.70
N ARG A 14 10.86 -0.92 67.73
CA ARG A 14 12.22 -0.89 67.18
C ARG A 14 12.12 -0.83 65.67
N SER A 15 12.78 0.16 65.09
CA SER A 15 12.93 0.34 63.65
C SER A 15 13.53 -0.92 63.01
N PRO A 16 13.07 -1.36 61.83
CA PRO A 16 13.77 -2.39 61.07
C PRO A 16 15.16 -1.88 60.64
N PRO A 17 16.15 -2.78 60.47
CA PRO A 17 17.52 -2.42 60.12
C PRO A 17 17.57 -1.79 58.72
N PRO A 18 18.60 -0.98 58.41
CA PRO A 18 18.77 -0.44 57.07
C PRO A 18 19.01 -1.59 56.09
N THR A 19 18.14 -1.70 55.09
CA THR A 19 18.35 -2.56 53.92
C THR A 19 19.66 -2.18 53.25
N PRO A 20 20.53 -3.13 52.88
CA PRO A 20 21.78 -2.81 52.21
C PRO A 20 21.48 -2.03 50.92
N THR A 21 22.10 -0.87 50.81
CA THR A 21 22.11 -0.03 49.61
C THR A 21 22.49 -0.91 48.42
N PRO A 22 21.71 -0.92 47.32
CA PRO A 22 22.21 -1.51 46.09
C PRO A 22 23.41 -0.68 45.68
N THR A 23 24.61 -1.26 45.77
CA THR A 23 25.80 -0.77 45.09
C THR A 23 25.38 -0.47 43.66
N GLN A 24 25.38 0.82 43.31
CA GLN A 24 25.22 1.22 41.91
C GLN A 24 26.17 0.36 41.09
N PRO A 25 25.71 -0.28 40.00
CA PRO A 25 26.64 -0.79 39.02
C PRO A 25 27.46 0.42 38.57
N GLN A 26 28.72 0.48 39.02
CA GLN A 26 29.72 1.34 38.40
C GLN A 26 29.59 1.08 36.90
N GLN A 27 29.26 2.13 36.14
CA GLN A 27 29.35 2.07 34.70
C GLN A 27 30.75 1.58 34.37
N PRO A 28 30.94 0.43 33.69
CA PRO A 28 32.21 0.17 33.08
C PRO A 28 32.31 1.21 31.97
N SER A 29 33.13 2.23 32.17
CA SER A 29 33.68 3.04 31.09
C SER A 29 34.33 2.07 30.10
N ARG A 30 33.59 1.69 29.06
CA ARG A 30 34.06 0.81 28.00
C ARG A 30 34.84 1.63 26.98
N GLU A 31 35.92 2.27 27.42
CA GLU A 31 37.11 2.33 26.58
C GLU A 31 37.71 0.93 26.60
N ARG A 32 37.10 0.02 25.82
CA ARG A 32 37.74 -1.25 25.52
C ARG A 32 38.67 -0.96 24.35
N THR A 33 39.88 -0.55 24.67
CA THR A 33 41.03 -0.63 23.77
C THR A 33 40.98 -2.03 23.15
N GLN A 34 40.63 -2.11 21.88
CA GLN A 34 40.72 -3.34 21.12
C GLN A 34 42.22 -3.57 20.89
N GLU A 35 42.90 -4.14 21.88
CA GLU A 35 44.13 -4.87 21.59
C GLU A 35 43.69 -6.04 20.70
N GLU A 36 43.90 -5.87 19.39
CA GLU A 36 43.79 -6.97 18.44
C GLU A 36 44.76 -8.06 18.90
N GLU A 37 44.20 -9.09 19.52
CA GLU A 37 44.91 -10.30 19.92
C GLU A 37 45.38 -11.01 18.63
N LYS A 38 46.53 -10.55 18.14
CA LYS A 38 47.13 -11.01 16.89
C LYS A 38 47.67 -12.41 17.13
N LEU A 39 47.08 -13.41 16.47
CA LEU A 39 47.62 -14.77 16.46
C LEU A 39 48.99 -14.76 15.80
N GLU A 40 50.05 -14.88 16.60
CA GLU A 40 51.42 -15.08 16.12
C GLU A 40 51.57 -16.53 15.62
N LEU A 41 51.47 -16.71 14.31
CA LEU A 41 51.65 -17.99 13.64
C LEU A 41 52.92 -17.93 12.80
N VAL A 42 53.82 -18.91 12.99
CA VAL A 42 55.02 -19.07 12.14
C VAL A 42 54.59 -19.16 10.68
N SER A 43 55.31 -18.45 9.82
CA SER A 43 54.99 -18.36 8.40
C SER A 43 55.29 -19.70 7.70
N THR A 44 54.52 -20.01 6.65
CA THR A 44 54.80 -21.19 5.81
C THR A 44 56.20 -21.18 5.18
N PRO A 45 56.76 -20.05 4.70
CA PRO A 45 58.12 -20.04 4.14
C PRO A 45 59.20 -20.30 5.21
N GLU A 46 59.02 -19.84 6.45
CA GLU A 46 60.00 -20.14 7.52
C GLU A 46 60.09 -21.64 7.81
N ILE A 47 58.95 -22.33 7.84
CA ILE A 47 58.92 -23.79 8.05
C ILE A 47 59.58 -24.53 6.89
N GLN A 48 59.36 -24.06 5.65
CA GLN A 48 60.04 -24.61 4.48
C GLN A 48 61.56 -24.40 4.55
N ASN A 49 62.01 -23.24 5.03
CA ASN A 49 63.43 -22.99 5.23
C ASN A 49 64.04 -23.92 6.28
N TRP A 50 63.33 -24.16 7.39
CA TRP A 50 63.77 -25.14 8.41
C TRP A 50 63.82 -26.57 7.86
N LEU A 51 62.81 -26.98 7.08
CA LEU A 51 62.80 -28.30 6.43
C LEU A 51 64.00 -28.48 5.51
N ASN A 52 64.27 -27.50 4.65
CA ASN A 52 65.39 -27.55 3.70
C ASN A 52 66.74 -27.58 4.43
N SER A 53 66.89 -26.80 5.51
CA SER A 53 68.10 -26.80 6.34
C SER A 53 68.31 -28.15 7.05
N ILE A 54 67.24 -28.75 7.58
CA ILE A 54 67.31 -30.08 8.22
C ILE A 54 67.66 -31.15 7.19
N GLU A 55 67.06 -31.13 6.00
CA GLU A 55 67.40 -32.08 4.93
C GLU A 55 68.85 -31.94 4.48
N GLN A 56 69.36 -30.71 4.38
CA GLN A 56 70.76 -30.45 4.05
C GLN A 56 71.70 -31.04 5.10
N HIS A 57 71.45 -30.80 6.39
CA HIS A 57 72.29 -31.37 7.47
C HIS A 57 72.21 -32.90 7.51
N LEU A 58 71.03 -33.49 7.26
CA LEU A 58 70.89 -34.95 7.18
C LEU A 58 71.63 -35.54 5.97
N ALA A 59 71.71 -34.81 4.86
CA ALA A 59 72.49 -35.20 3.69
C ALA A 59 74.00 -35.13 3.97
N GLU A 60 74.46 -34.08 4.66
CA GLU A 60 75.86 -33.94 5.10
C GLU A 60 76.27 -35.09 6.04
N VAL A 61 75.41 -35.47 7.00
CA VAL A 61 75.65 -36.62 7.88
C VAL A 61 75.77 -37.92 7.09
N CYS A 62 74.95 -38.11 6.05
CA CYS A 62 75.04 -39.28 5.18
C CYS A 62 76.32 -39.28 4.34
N ALA A 63 76.77 -38.11 3.87
CA ALA A 63 78.02 -37.96 3.12
C ALA A 63 79.24 -38.30 3.99
N ILE A 64 79.34 -37.72 5.19
CA ILE A 64 80.42 -38.01 6.15
C ILE A 64 80.44 -39.50 6.52
N SER A 65 79.26 -40.11 6.74
CA SER A 65 79.16 -41.54 7.02
C SER A 65 79.63 -42.41 5.85
N SER A 66 79.53 -41.93 4.60
CA SER A 66 79.92 -42.68 3.41
C SER A 66 81.44 -42.70 3.22
N GLU A 67 82.12 -41.59 3.54
CA GLU A 67 83.58 -41.41 3.42
C GLU A 67 84.36 -42.06 4.58
N GLY A 68 83.73 -42.24 5.75
CA GLY A 68 84.35 -42.85 6.92
C GLY A 68 84.65 -44.36 6.80
N LYS A 69 85.62 -44.85 7.58
CA LYS A 69 85.97 -46.28 7.76
C LYS A 69 84.94 -47.05 8.60
N LEU A 70 83.65 -46.89 8.30
CA LEU A 70 82.54 -47.60 8.94
C LEU A 70 82.22 -48.90 8.19
N ASN A 71 81.70 -49.91 8.88
CA ASN A 71 81.24 -51.14 8.21
C ASN A 71 79.93 -50.89 7.42
N SER A 72 79.61 -51.76 6.45
CA SER A 72 78.46 -51.61 5.55
C SER A 72 77.12 -51.57 6.30
N GLU A 73 76.99 -52.33 7.39
CA GLU A 73 75.79 -52.39 8.21
C GLU A 73 75.55 -51.07 8.99
N GLN A 74 76.60 -50.46 9.53
CA GLN A 74 76.57 -49.17 10.23
C GLN A 74 76.19 -48.04 9.28
N LYS A 75 76.77 -48.00 8.07
CA LYS A 75 76.43 -47.01 7.04
C LYS A 75 74.94 -47.09 6.66
N LEU A 76 74.40 -48.30 6.50
CA LEU A 76 72.99 -48.52 6.20
C LEU A 76 72.08 -48.09 7.35
N LYS A 77 72.46 -48.41 8.60
CA LYS A 77 71.73 -47.99 9.81
C LYS A 77 71.65 -46.45 9.94
N ILE A 78 72.76 -45.75 9.71
CA ILE A 78 72.81 -44.28 9.74
C ILE A 78 71.90 -43.67 8.67
N SER A 79 72.02 -44.14 7.42
CA SER A 79 71.17 -43.65 6.31
C SER A 79 69.68 -43.87 6.59
N ASN A 80 69.31 -45.02 7.14
CA ASN A 80 67.93 -45.33 7.50
C ASN A 80 67.42 -44.46 8.66
N LEU A 81 68.26 -44.14 9.65
CA LEU A 81 67.90 -43.22 10.73
C LEU A 81 67.68 -41.80 10.20
N CYS A 82 68.56 -41.30 9.33
CA CYS A 82 68.39 -39.98 8.70
C CYS A 82 67.08 -39.89 7.91
N ARG A 83 66.71 -40.94 7.15
CA ARG A 83 65.41 -41.00 6.46
C ARG A 83 64.22 -41.00 7.40
N LYS A 84 64.30 -41.71 8.53
CA LYS A 84 63.23 -41.71 9.56
C LYS A 84 63.06 -40.33 10.20
N VAL A 85 64.17 -39.63 10.47
CA VAL A 85 64.15 -38.26 10.98
C VAL A 85 63.49 -37.33 9.96
N GLY A 86 63.93 -37.35 8.70
CA GLY A 86 63.33 -36.54 7.63
C GLY A 86 61.82 -36.79 7.48
N TYR A 87 61.40 -38.05 7.51
CA TYR A 87 59.98 -38.41 7.48
C TYR A 87 59.20 -37.84 8.68
N GLY A 88 59.74 -37.95 9.90
CA GLY A 88 59.11 -37.41 11.11
C GLY A 88 58.96 -35.89 11.08
N VAL A 89 59.97 -35.17 10.58
CA VAL A 89 59.92 -33.70 10.47
C VAL A 89 58.91 -33.27 9.39
N SER A 90 58.83 -33.97 8.26
CA SER A 90 57.82 -33.71 7.22
C SER A 90 56.39 -33.97 7.73
N GLN A 91 56.18 -35.04 8.51
CA GLN A 91 54.89 -35.27 9.16
C GLN A 91 54.52 -34.15 10.15
N LEU A 92 55.49 -33.68 10.94
CA LEU A 92 55.30 -32.57 11.88
C LEU A 92 54.88 -31.29 11.16
N ALA A 93 55.53 -30.97 10.04
CA ALA A 93 55.18 -29.80 9.23
C ALA A 93 53.75 -29.87 8.68
N VAL A 94 53.31 -31.03 8.20
CA VAL A 94 51.91 -31.24 7.73
C VAL A 94 50.91 -31.07 8.88
N LYS A 95 51.21 -31.63 10.06
CA LYS A 95 50.36 -31.49 11.25
C LYS A 95 50.28 -30.03 11.70
N TYR A 96 51.39 -29.31 11.70
CA TYR A 96 51.42 -27.89 12.01
C TYR A 96 50.57 -27.09 11.01
N GLN A 97 50.66 -27.37 9.71
CA GLN A 97 49.87 -26.66 8.69
C GLN A 97 48.36 -26.89 8.86
N SER A 98 47.96 -28.10 9.25
CA SER A 98 46.56 -28.41 9.60
C SER A 98 46.10 -27.65 10.83
N LEU A 99 46.91 -27.62 11.90
CA LEU A 99 46.64 -26.85 13.12
C LEU A 99 46.53 -25.35 12.83
N LYS A 100 47.44 -24.81 12.02
CA LYS A 100 47.42 -23.41 11.57
C LYS A 100 46.13 -23.06 10.84
N SER A 101 45.69 -23.89 9.90
CA SER A 101 44.42 -23.70 9.18
C SER A 101 43.23 -23.67 10.13
N ASN A 102 43.17 -24.63 11.07
CA ASN A 102 42.11 -24.69 12.07
C ASN A 102 42.11 -23.46 12.99
N ALA A 103 43.28 -23.01 13.46
CA ALA A 103 43.41 -21.82 14.28
C ALA A 103 42.89 -20.57 13.55
N VAL A 104 43.26 -20.38 12.28
CA VAL A 104 42.75 -19.25 11.47
C VAL A 104 41.23 -19.32 11.30
N MET A 105 40.68 -20.49 11.00
CA MET A 105 39.22 -20.66 10.86
C MET A 105 38.49 -20.32 12.16
N THR A 106 38.95 -20.86 13.29
CA THR A 106 38.34 -20.59 14.61
C THR A 106 38.41 -19.12 14.98
N HIS A 107 39.53 -18.44 14.73
CA HIS A 107 39.67 -17.01 14.97
C HIS A 107 38.69 -16.19 14.13
N ASN A 108 38.55 -16.51 12.84
CA ASN A 108 37.58 -15.84 11.98
C ASN A 108 36.14 -16.07 12.44
N SER A 109 35.79 -17.30 12.88
CA SER A 109 34.47 -17.59 13.45
C SER A 109 34.21 -16.80 14.73
N LEU A 110 35.21 -16.69 15.62
CA LEU A 110 35.10 -15.89 16.84
C LEU A 110 34.93 -14.39 16.54
N LYS A 111 35.61 -13.88 15.52
CA LYS A 111 35.45 -12.50 15.04
C LYS A 111 34.03 -12.23 14.56
N ILE A 112 33.49 -13.10 13.72
CA ILE A 112 32.09 -12.99 13.23
C ILE A 112 31.10 -13.01 14.40
N LEU A 113 31.25 -13.92 15.36
CA LEU A 113 30.37 -13.99 16.54
C LEU A 113 30.48 -12.76 17.44
N ARG A 114 31.66 -12.14 17.52
CA ARG A 114 31.86 -10.87 18.23
C ARG A 114 31.13 -9.74 17.50
N ASP A 115 31.27 -9.64 16.18
CA ASP A 115 30.59 -8.62 15.36
C ASP A 115 29.06 -8.75 15.44
N GLU A 116 28.52 -9.98 15.43
CA GLU A 116 27.08 -10.24 15.61
C GLU A 116 26.58 -9.82 17.00
N ARG A 117 27.39 -10.03 18.05
CA ARG A 117 27.09 -9.58 19.41
C ARG A 117 27.10 -8.06 19.50
N ASP A 118 28.10 -7.41 18.93
CA ASP A 118 28.21 -5.95 18.94
C ASP A 118 27.06 -5.31 18.14
N LEU A 119 26.65 -5.92 17.01
CA LEU A 119 25.47 -5.49 16.26
C LEU A 119 24.18 -5.63 17.09
N ARG A 120 24.01 -6.75 17.81
CA ARG A 120 22.88 -6.95 18.73
C ARG A 120 22.85 -5.87 19.80
N ASP A 121 23.98 -5.57 20.42
CA ASP A 121 24.09 -4.57 21.48
C ASP A 121 23.78 -3.16 20.93
N CYS A 122 24.29 -2.81 19.74
CA CYS A 122 23.91 -1.57 19.03
C CYS A 122 22.39 -1.49 18.77
N VAL A 123 21.76 -2.57 18.32
CA VAL A 123 20.31 -2.61 18.08
C VAL A 123 19.53 -2.47 19.38
N LEU A 124 19.98 -3.10 20.47
CA LEU A 124 19.35 -2.94 21.79
C LEU A 124 19.48 -1.50 22.29
N GLU A 125 20.62 -0.87 22.08
CA GLU A 125 20.85 0.52 22.45
C GLU A 125 19.99 1.47 21.63
N VAL A 126 19.91 1.30 20.31
CA VAL A 126 18.98 2.07 19.45
C VAL A 126 17.53 1.88 19.92
N ASN A 127 17.12 0.66 20.25
CA ASN A 127 15.78 0.38 20.78
C ASN A 127 15.54 1.04 22.14
N ARG A 128 16.56 1.11 22.99
CA ARG A 128 16.51 1.79 24.29
C ARG A 128 16.35 3.30 24.08
N THR A 129 17.17 3.90 23.21
CA THR A 129 17.07 5.33 22.84
C THR A 129 15.72 5.66 22.21
N ILE A 130 15.15 4.79 21.37
CA ILE A 130 13.80 4.95 20.83
C ILE A 130 12.74 4.89 21.95
N LYS A 131 12.86 3.96 22.89
CA LYS A 131 11.94 3.86 24.03
C LYS A 131 12.03 5.07 24.96
N GLU A 132 13.24 5.55 25.23
CA GLU A 132 13.49 6.72 26.08
C GLU A 132 13.01 8.01 25.40
N SER A 133 13.25 8.17 24.10
CA SER A 133 12.74 9.31 23.31
C SER A 133 11.22 9.28 23.08
N CYS A 134 10.59 8.10 23.17
CA CYS A 134 9.14 7.92 23.06
C CYS A 134 8.44 7.77 24.43
N GLY A 135 9.13 8.03 25.54
CA GLY A 135 8.69 7.74 26.90
C GLY A 135 7.88 8.84 27.58
N ARG A 136 6.62 9.02 27.19
CA ARG A 136 5.48 9.23 28.13
C ARG A 136 4.17 8.89 27.43
N GLN A 137 3.81 7.61 27.47
CA GLN A 137 2.47 7.08 27.77
C GLN A 137 2.47 5.55 27.56
N ALA A 138 2.63 4.82 28.66
CA ALA A 138 2.15 3.46 28.81
C ALA A 138 0.59 3.48 28.82
N THR A 139 -0.19 2.56 28.29
CA THR A 139 0.00 1.29 27.57
C THR A 139 -1.36 0.95 26.98
N ALA A 140 -1.42 0.59 25.70
CA ALA A 140 -2.46 -0.28 25.17
C ALA A 140 -1.77 -1.22 24.18
N THR A 141 -1.90 -2.52 24.38
CA THR A 141 -1.39 -3.56 23.48
C THR A 141 -1.94 -3.31 22.08
N SER A 142 -1.12 -2.68 21.24
CA SER A 142 -1.51 -2.32 19.88
C SER A 142 -1.65 -3.59 19.07
N SER A 143 -2.86 -3.83 18.55
CA SER A 143 -3.14 -4.93 17.65
C SER A 143 -2.28 -4.83 16.38
N PHE A 144 -2.07 -5.94 15.67
CA PHE A 144 -1.48 -5.93 14.33
C PHE A 144 -2.14 -4.88 13.41
N ALA A 145 -3.44 -4.63 13.59
CA ALA A 145 -4.19 -3.60 12.88
C ALA A 145 -3.73 -2.16 13.17
N ASP A 146 -3.16 -1.89 14.34
CA ASP A 146 -2.67 -0.58 14.75
C ASP A 146 -1.24 -0.33 14.26
N MET A 147 -0.42 -1.38 14.16
CA MET A 147 0.91 -1.31 13.53
C MET A 147 0.82 -0.98 12.03
N VAL A 148 -0.16 -1.54 11.32
CA VAL A 148 -0.38 -1.26 9.88
C VAL A 148 -0.85 0.18 9.64
N LYS A 149 -1.49 0.83 10.62
CA LYS A 149 -1.89 2.25 10.54
C LYS A 149 -0.76 3.22 10.92
N LYS A 150 0.18 2.79 11.78
CA LYS A 150 1.29 3.62 12.29
C LYS A 150 2.52 3.67 11.39
N GLY A 151 2.68 2.74 10.46
CA GLY A 151 3.69 2.87 9.42
C GLY A 151 3.45 4.17 8.67
N SER A 152 4.36 5.15 8.79
CA SER A 152 4.36 6.29 7.88
C SER A 152 4.33 5.69 6.49
N ASN A 153 3.22 5.86 5.78
CA ASN A 153 3.18 5.54 4.36
C ASN A 153 4.34 6.31 3.73
N SER A 154 5.47 5.65 3.49
CA SER A 154 6.54 6.09 2.59
C SER A 154 6.03 5.97 1.16
N PHE A 155 4.80 6.43 0.94
CA PHE A 155 4.32 6.80 -0.36
C PHE A 155 5.21 7.98 -0.73
N ILE A 156 6.29 7.69 -1.46
CA ILE A 156 7.06 8.68 -2.19
C ILE A 156 6.01 9.43 -2.99
N ARG A 157 5.58 10.59 -2.49
CA ARG A 157 4.67 11.44 -3.24
C ARG A 157 5.53 11.89 -4.41
N PRO A 158 5.16 11.56 -5.66
CA PRO A 158 5.90 12.10 -6.79
C PRO A 158 5.94 13.61 -6.63
N ASN A 159 7.11 14.21 -6.87
CA ASN A 159 7.35 15.64 -6.66
C ASN A 159 6.17 16.45 -7.20
N THR A 160 5.71 17.47 -6.49
CA THR A 160 4.54 18.25 -6.92
C THR A 160 4.94 19.20 -8.04
N PHE A 161 4.89 18.73 -9.28
CA PHE A 161 5.11 19.58 -10.46
C PHE A 161 3.95 20.55 -10.64
N SER A 162 4.30 21.74 -11.11
CA SER A 162 3.33 22.75 -11.51
C SER A 162 2.97 22.48 -12.97
N SER A 163 1.69 22.47 -13.29
CA SER A 163 1.24 22.18 -14.64
C SER A 163 0.16 23.13 -15.07
N VAL A 164 0.15 23.48 -16.35
CA VAL A 164 -0.84 24.34 -16.99
C VAL A 164 -1.51 23.59 -18.13
N ALA A 165 -2.81 23.78 -18.32
CA ALA A 165 -3.55 23.23 -19.45
C ALA A 165 -3.76 24.33 -20.51
N ILE A 166 -3.53 24.00 -21.76
CA ILE A 166 -3.69 24.89 -22.91
C ILE A 166 -4.70 24.25 -23.85
N TYR A 167 -5.75 24.98 -24.21
CA TYR A 167 -6.78 24.54 -25.14
C TYR A 167 -6.90 25.49 -26.33
N PRO A 168 -7.14 24.99 -27.55
CA PRO A 168 -7.55 25.86 -28.64
C PRO A 168 -8.94 26.44 -28.35
N ARG A 169 -9.19 27.70 -28.75
CA ARG A 169 -10.55 28.27 -28.74
C ARG A 169 -11.47 27.49 -29.68
N ASP A 170 -10.92 26.98 -30.77
CA ASP A 170 -11.63 26.13 -31.72
C ASP A 170 -11.57 24.66 -31.30
N ASN A 171 -12.71 24.07 -30.91
CA ASN A 171 -12.81 22.67 -30.50
C ASN A 171 -12.57 21.64 -31.63
N THR A 172 -12.37 22.10 -32.87
CA THR A 172 -12.11 21.27 -34.05
C THR A 172 -10.64 20.90 -34.20
N LYS A 173 -9.73 21.66 -33.57
CA LYS A 173 -8.28 21.46 -33.70
C LYS A 173 -7.81 20.24 -32.90
N THR A 174 -6.86 19.50 -33.47
CA THR A 174 -6.28 18.34 -32.80
C THR A 174 -5.23 18.74 -31.76
N SER A 175 -4.90 17.82 -30.85
CA SER A 175 -3.87 18.07 -29.83
C SER A 175 -2.46 18.20 -30.42
N ASP A 176 -2.25 17.65 -31.62
CA ASP A 176 -0.98 17.75 -32.35
C ASP A 176 -0.81 19.11 -33.02
N GLU A 177 -1.87 19.64 -33.64
CA GLU A 177 -1.88 21.01 -34.15
C GLU A 177 -1.65 22.03 -33.02
N THR A 178 -2.33 21.85 -31.89
CA THR A 178 -2.16 22.71 -30.71
C THR A 178 -0.72 22.63 -30.18
N LYS A 179 -0.10 21.44 -30.17
CA LYS A 179 1.31 21.27 -29.80
C LYS A 179 2.24 22.03 -30.75
N ASN A 180 2.01 21.93 -32.05
CA ASN A 180 2.84 22.63 -33.04
C ASN A 180 2.73 24.15 -32.90
N ILE A 181 1.52 24.67 -32.64
CA ILE A 181 1.31 26.09 -32.38
C ILE A 181 2.07 26.53 -31.12
N VAL A 182 1.94 25.78 -30.02
CA VAL A 182 2.63 26.10 -28.76
C VAL A 182 4.16 26.02 -28.90
N GLN A 183 4.69 25.05 -29.64
CA GLN A 183 6.13 24.93 -29.90
C GLN A 183 6.70 26.06 -30.76
N LYS A 184 5.89 26.65 -31.65
CA LYS A 184 6.28 27.83 -32.44
C LYS A 184 6.28 29.11 -31.62
N ILE A 185 5.41 29.20 -30.62
CA ILE A 185 5.25 30.40 -29.78
C ILE A 185 6.21 30.38 -28.58
N VAL A 186 6.48 29.20 -28.02
CA VAL A 186 7.22 29.04 -26.77
C VAL A 186 8.59 28.43 -27.05
N CYS A 187 9.64 29.25 -26.93
CA CYS A 187 11.04 28.83 -26.95
C CYS A 187 11.57 28.59 -25.53
N PRO A 188 11.79 27.34 -25.09
CA PRO A 188 12.21 27.05 -23.71
C PRO A 188 13.62 27.57 -23.37
N SER A 189 14.53 27.60 -24.36
CA SER A 189 15.91 28.04 -24.18
C SER A 189 16.01 29.55 -23.90
N GLU A 190 15.28 30.36 -24.66
CA GLU A 190 15.25 31.82 -24.49
C GLU A 190 14.58 32.21 -23.18
N MET A 191 13.47 31.56 -22.84
CA MET A 191 12.71 31.85 -21.62
C MET A 191 13.27 31.17 -20.36
N LYS A 192 14.37 30.41 -20.48
CA LYS A 192 14.99 29.61 -19.41
C LYS A 192 13.97 28.72 -18.67
N LEU A 193 13.03 28.13 -19.41
CA LEU A 193 11.95 27.32 -18.86
C LEU A 193 12.40 25.88 -18.60
N LYS A 194 12.25 25.41 -17.36
CA LYS A 194 12.49 23.99 -17.01
C LYS A 194 11.21 23.18 -17.24
N VAL A 195 11.00 22.75 -18.48
CA VAL A 195 9.85 21.91 -18.86
C VAL A 195 10.17 20.44 -18.63
N ARG A 196 9.35 19.76 -17.81
CA ARG A 196 9.52 18.33 -17.50
C ARG A 196 8.85 17.43 -18.52
N GLY A 197 7.69 17.84 -19.04
CA GLY A 197 6.96 17.02 -19.98
C GLY A 197 5.66 17.65 -20.47
N ILE A 198 5.26 17.19 -21.65
CA ILE A 198 4.07 17.64 -22.37
C ILE A 198 3.13 16.45 -22.56
N ARG A 199 1.86 16.60 -22.21
CA ARG A 199 0.83 15.55 -22.34
C ARG A 199 -0.37 16.04 -23.15
N LYS A 200 -0.84 15.20 -24.08
CA LYS A 200 -2.07 15.44 -24.84
C LYS A 200 -3.31 15.11 -24.01
N ILE A 201 -4.38 15.86 -24.19
CA ILE A 201 -5.67 15.70 -23.52
C ILE A 201 -6.78 15.70 -24.57
N GLY A 202 -7.97 15.20 -24.20
CA GLY A 202 -9.16 15.34 -25.05
C GLY A 202 -9.54 16.80 -25.30
N LYS A 203 -10.33 17.03 -26.35
CA LYS A 203 -10.69 18.36 -26.90
C LYS A 203 -9.50 19.17 -27.43
N GLY A 204 -8.51 18.48 -28.01
CA GLY A 204 -7.33 19.14 -28.59
C GLY A 204 -6.38 19.79 -27.57
N GLY A 205 -6.59 19.58 -26.26
CA GLY A 205 -5.82 20.25 -25.22
C GLY A 205 -4.43 19.66 -24.97
N LEU A 206 -3.56 20.47 -24.38
CA LEU A 206 -2.18 20.16 -24.03
C LEU A 206 -1.89 20.53 -22.58
N ILE A 207 -1.40 19.61 -21.76
CA ILE A 207 -0.84 19.92 -20.42
C ILE A 207 0.67 20.04 -20.55
N ILE A 208 1.22 21.14 -20.06
CA ILE A 208 2.66 21.35 -19.91
C ILE A 208 2.99 21.32 -18.43
N SER A 209 3.97 20.52 -18.04
CA SER A 209 4.46 20.41 -16.66
C SER A 209 5.83 21.05 -16.54
N THR A 210 5.99 21.99 -15.61
CA THR A 210 7.24 22.68 -15.28
C THR A 210 7.78 22.23 -13.93
N GLU A 211 9.08 22.42 -13.73
CA GLU A 211 9.75 22.09 -12.46
C GLU A 211 9.37 23.08 -11.36
N THR A 212 9.34 24.38 -11.67
CA THR A 212 9.04 25.45 -10.71
C THR A 212 7.68 26.11 -10.98
N LYS A 213 7.09 26.72 -9.93
CA LYS A 213 5.88 27.55 -10.07
C LYS A 213 6.16 28.85 -10.84
N GLU A 214 7.34 29.42 -10.66
CA GLU A 214 7.76 30.64 -11.36
C GLU A 214 7.81 30.44 -12.88
N ASP A 215 8.31 29.28 -13.34
CA ASP A 215 8.32 28.95 -14.77
C ASP A 215 6.91 28.74 -15.33
N LEU A 216 5.98 28.26 -14.51
CA LEU A 216 4.57 28.18 -14.88
C LEU A 216 3.94 29.57 -15.00
N ASP A 217 4.26 30.49 -14.09
CA ASP A 217 3.76 31.86 -14.14
C ASP A 217 4.34 32.64 -15.32
N LYS A 218 5.62 32.41 -15.67
CA LYS A 218 6.22 32.92 -16.92
C LYS A 218 5.44 32.43 -18.14
N LEU A 219 5.14 31.13 -18.19
CA LEU A 219 4.38 30.51 -19.28
C LEU A 219 2.92 31.04 -19.36
N LYS A 220 2.28 31.33 -18.21
CA LYS A 220 0.96 31.96 -18.16
C LYS A 220 0.98 33.42 -18.64
N LYS A 221 2.02 34.16 -18.28
CA LYS A 221 2.20 35.57 -18.62
C LYS A 221 2.61 35.78 -20.08
N THR A 222 3.06 34.75 -20.78
CA THR A 222 3.40 34.84 -22.21
C THR A 222 2.17 35.25 -23.04
N VAL A 223 2.08 36.55 -23.33
CA VAL A 223 0.96 37.24 -23.99
C VAL A 223 0.65 36.66 -25.39
N GLN A 224 1.65 36.08 -26.08
CA GLN A 224 1.49 35.51 -27.42
C GLN A 224 0.59 34.26 -27.49
N LEU A 225 0.36 33.56 -26.36
CA LEU A 225 -0.56 32.42 -26.30
C LEU A 225 -2.03 32.84 -26.44
N ALA A 226 -2.41 34.01 -25.92
CA ALA A 226 -3.77 34.53 -26.01
C ALA A 226 -4.09 35.09 -27.41
N SER A 227 -3.08 35.68 -28.07
CA SER A 227 -3.18 36.25 -29.41
C SER A 227 -3.30 35.19 -30.52
N SER A 228 -2.83 33.95 -30.28
CA SER A 228 -2.92 32.84 -31.24
C SER A 228 -4.21 32.01 -31.12
N GLY A 229 -5.22 32.50 -30.39
CA GLY A 229 -6.49 31.80 -30.19
C GLY A 229 -6.41 30.58 -29.27
N LEU A 230 -5.45 30.56 -28.34
CA LEU A 230 -5.38 29.55 -27.27
C LEU A 230 -5.93 30.11 -25.96
N THR A 231 -6.43 29.21 -25.12
CA THR A 231 -6.92 29.48 -23.76
C THR A 231 -6.07 28.71 -22.78
N ILE A 232 -5.75 29.36 -21.66
CA ILE A 232 -4.94 28.79 -20.60
C ILE A 232 -5.88 28.52 -19.43
N ASP A 233 -5.88 27.28 -18.95
CA ASP A 233 -6.67 26.85 -17.81
C ASP A 233 -5.78 26.16 -16.77
N ASP A 234 -6.13 26.32 -15.50
CA ASP A 234 -5.46 25.63 -14.43
C ASP A 234 -5.99 24.20 -14.33
N PRO A 235 -5.13 23.17 -14.36
CA PRO A 235 -5.57 21.79 -14.30
C PRO A 235 -6.25 21.52 -12.96
N GLN A 236 -7.57 21.54 -12.97
CA GLN A 236 -8.35 21.34 -11.76
C GLN A 236 -8.33 19.88 -11.32
N LYS A 237 -8.13 19.68 -10.02
CA LYS A 237 -8.35 18.38 -9.39
C LYS A 237 -9.84 18.08 -9.46
N ARG A 238 -10.19 16.86 -9.86
CA ARG A 238 -11.59 16.43 -9.92
C ARG A 238 -12.19 16.51 -8.51
N LYS A 239 -13.31 17.23 -8.39
CA LYS A 239 -14.08 17.28 -7.13
C LYS A 239 -14.51 15.87 -6.74
N PRO A 240 -14.32 15.47 -5.47
CA PRO A 240 -14.82 14.20 -5.01
C PRO A 240 -16.35 14.14 -5.06
N ARG A 241 -16.87 12.92 -5.11
CA ARG A 241 -18.30 12.65 -5.16
C ARG A 241 -18.72 11.88 -3.93
N ILE A 242 -19.83 12.27 -3.35
CA ILE A 242 -20.49 11.57 -2.25
C ILE A 242 -21.90 11.18 -2.67
N ILE A 243 -22.42 10.14 -2.05
CA ILE A 243 -23.79 9.66 -2.24
C ILE A 243 -24.56 9.85 -0.95
N VAL A 244 -25.71 10.52 -1.05
CA VAL A 244 -26.69 10.69 0.01
C VAL A 244 -27.86 9.74 -0.29
N LEU A 245 -28.11 8.80 0.61
CA LEU A 245 -29.06 7.72 0.40
C LEU A 245 -30.46 8.08 0.91
N GLY A 246 -31.48 7.77 0.11
CA GLY A 246 -32.89 7.83 0.54
C GLY A 246 -33.47 9.24 0.68
N VAL A 247 -33.01 10.21 -0.10
CA VAL A 247 -33.56 11.58 -0.12
C VAL A 247 -34.95 11.57 -0.74
N PRO A 248 -35.96 12.23 -0.14
CA PRO A 248 -37.30 12.32 -0.71
C PRO A 248 -37.28 12.87 -2.14
N ALA A 249 -37.93 12.17 -3.07
CA ALA A 249 -37.97 12.51 -4.49
C ALA A 249 -38.80 13.76 -4.80
N SER A 250 -39.68 14.16 -3.87
CA SER A 250 -40.50 15.36 -3.94
C SER A 250 -39.70 16.66 -3.82
N LEU A 251 -38.50 16.63 -3.21
CA LEU A 251 -37.71 17.84 -2.94
C LEU A 251 -36.95 18.33 -4.18
N ALA A 252 -36.96 19.65 -4.38
CA ALA A 252 -36.19 20.28 -5.44
C ALA A 252 -34.68 20.21 -5.15
N GLU A 253 -33.85 20.25 -6.19
CA GLU A 253 -32.39 20.17 -6.03
C GLU A 253 -31.84 21.29 -5.12
N ASN A 254 -32.30 22.52 -5.35
CA ASN A 254 -31.86 23.69 -4.59
C ASN A 254 -32.28 23.60 -3.12
N GLU A 255 -33.48 23.09 -2.85
CA GLU A 255 -33.99 22.88 -1.48
C GLU A 255 -33.12 21.87 -0.73
N VAL A 256 -32.76 20.76 -1.38
CA VAL A 256 -31.87 19.75 -0.78
C VAL A 256 -30.51 20.37 -0.46
N PHE A 257 -29.94 21.19 -1.34
CA PHE A 257 -28.65 21.83 -1.09
C PHE A 257 -28.72 22.88 0.03
N ASN A 258 -29.80 23.66 0.08
CA ASN A 258 -30.06 24.58 1.17
C ASN A 258 -30.15 23.84 2.51
N CYS A 259 -30.92 22.75 2.57
CA CYS A 259 -31.03 21.92 3.78
C CYS A 259 -29.67 21.34 4.21
N ILE A 260 -28.87 20.84 3.26
CA ILE A 260 -27.53 20.32 3.56
C ILE A 260 -26.66 21.41 4.18
N CYS A 261 -26.70 22.63 3.64
CA CYS A 261 -25.95 23.76 4.20
C CYS A 261 -26.46 24.12 5.60
N ASP A 262 -27.75 24.45 5.70
CA ASP A 262 -28.36 25.03 6.89
C ASP A 262 -28.34 24.07 8.09
N GLN A 263 -28.69 22.80 7.88
CA GLN A 263 -28.85 21.81 8.96
C GLN A 263 -27.58 21.04 9.32
N ASN A 264 -26.54 21.04 8.46
CA ASN A 264 -25.38 20.16 8.65
C ASN A 264 -24.02 20.86 8.68
N LEU A 265 -23.91 22.05 8.06
CA LEU A 265 -22.62 22.71 7.81
C LEU A 265 -22.46 24.05 8.51
N THR A 266 -23.56 24.78 8.77
CA THR A 266 -23.54 26.12 9.39
C THR A 266 -22.67 26.19 10.65
N ASP A 267 -22.82 25.21 11.57
CA ASP A 267 -22.08 25.21 12.85
C ASP A 267 -20.63 24.74 12.72
N LYS A 268 -20.29 24.02 11.65
CA LYS A 268 -19.00 23.31 11.50
C LYS A 268 -18.02 23.99 10.55
N LEU A 269 -18.52 24.86 9.67
CA LEU A 269 -17.73 25.63 8.72
C LEU A 269 -18.14 27.12 8.76
N PRO A 270 -17.85 27.83 9.87
CA PRO A 270 -18.24 29.24 10.03
C PRO A 270 -17.58 30.18 9.00
N THR A 271 -16.49 29.74 8.35
CA THR A 271 -15.77 30.52 7.33
C THR A 271 -16.46 30.52 5.96
N MET A 272 -17.46 29.65 5.72
CA MET A 272 -18.03 29.48 4.38
C MET A 272 -19.45 30.03 4.31
N THR A 273 -19.66 31.03 3.45
CA THR A 273 -20.99 31.59 3.21
C THR A 273 -21.87 30.61 2.45
N LYS A 274 -23.19 30.71 2.65
CA LYS A 274 -24.19 29.87 1.98
C LYS A 274 -24.09 29.96 0.45
N ASP A 275 -23.85 31.15 -0.09
CA ASP A 275 -23.70 31.36 -1.54
C ASP A 275 -22.44 30.70 -2.10
N ALA A 276 -21.34 30.76 -1.34
CA ALA A 276 -20.10 30.06 -1.70
C ALA A 276 -20.31 28.53 -1.69
N PHE A 277 -21.09 28.01 -0.74
CA PHE A 277 -21.47 26.60 -0.70
C PHE A 277 -22.27 26.21 -1.94
N LEU A 278 -23.36 26.92 -2.24
CA LEU A 278 -24.25 26.62 -3.37
C LEU A 278 -23.54 26.68 -4.73
N THR A 279 -22.59 27.60 -4.88
CA THR A 279 -21.75 27.67 -6.10
C THR A 279 -20.76 26.51 -6.19
N SER A 280 -20.33 25.97 -5.05
CA SER A 280 -19.31 24.92 -4.99
C SER A 280 -19.86 23.50 -5.19
N ILE A 281 -21.13 23.28 -4.81
CA ILE A 281 -21.84 21.99 -4.90
C ILE A 281 -22.49 21.80 -6.27
N LYS A 282 -22.54 20.56 -6.76
CA LYS A 282 -23.19 20.23 -8.03
C LYS A 282 -23.82 18.84 -7.99
N LEU A 283 -25.07 18.71 -8.45
CA LEU A 283 -25.67 17.39 -8.66
C LEU A 283 -24.98 16.68 -9.84
N SER A 284 -24.45 15.49 -9.58
CA SER A 284 -23.88 14.64 -10.63
C SER A 284 -24.97 13.86 -11.36
N HIS A 285 -25.81 13.16 -10.61
CA HIS A 285 -27.01 12.44 -11.07
C HIS A 285 -27.80 11.91 -9.86
N LYS A 286 -29.09 11.63 -10.06
CA LYS A 286 -29.90 10.85 -9.13
C LYS A 286 -29.82 9.36 -9.48
N SER A 287 -29.84 8.48 -8.48
CA SER A 287 -29.85 7.02 -8.65
C SER A 287 -30.96 6.41 -7.79
N GLY A 288 -31.63 5.37 -8.26
CA GLY A 288 -32.77 4.77 -7.58
C GLY A 288 -33.80 4.23 -8.56
N ARG A 289 -34.92 3.73 -8.04
CA ARG A 289 -36.10 3.40 -8.85
C ARG A 289 -36.80 4.71 -9.22
N LYS A 290 -37.41 4.76 -10.41
CA LYS A 290 -38.00 5.99 -10.95
C LYS A 290 -39.25 6.43 -10.17
N ASP A 291 -40.02 5.46 -9.68
CA ASP A 291 -41.32 5.68 -9.03
C ASP A 291 -41.25 5.48 -7.51
N ALA A 292 -40.04 5.48 -6.95
CA ALA A 292 -39.87 5.40 -5.50
C ALA A 292 -39.99 6.79 -4.87
N GLU A 293 -40.64 6.84 -3.70
CA GLU A 293 -40.74 8.05 -2.87
C GLU A 293 -39.37 8.62 -2.49
N ASN A 294 -38.34 7.76 -2.45
CA ASN A 294 -36.98 8.11 -2.07
C ASN A 294 -35.98 7.79 -3.19
N CYS A 295 -35.01 8.68 -3.39
CA CYS A 295 -33.94 8.53 -4.37
C CYS A 295 -32.56 8.87 -3.78
N ASN A 296 -31.50 8.39 -4.41
CA ASN A 296 -30.13 8.64 -3.97
C ASN A 296 -29.53 9.81 -4.75
N TYR A 297 -28.98 10.80 -4.04
CA TYR A 297 -28.32 11.95 -4.62
C TYR A 297 -26.81 11.72 -4.69
N ILE A 298 -26.24 11.77 -5.90
CA ILE A 298 -24.78 11.77 -6.08
C ILE A 298 -24.35 13.20 -6.32
N ILE A 299 -23.64 13.79 -5.37
CA ILE A 299 -23.24 15.20 -5.38
C ILE A 299 -21.72 15.35 -5.46
N GLU A 300 -21.27 16.31 -6.25
CA GLU A 300 -19.87 16.75 -6.36
C GLU A 300 -19.63 17.89 -5.37
N VAL A 301 -18.65 17.72 -4.49
CA VAL A 301 -18.35 18.69 -3.43
C VAL A 301 -16.84 18.93 -3.32
N PRO A 302 -16.38 20.12 -2.89
CA PRO A 302 -15.01 20.37 -2.44
C PRO A 302 -14.50 19.36 -1.39
N ALA A 303 -13.18 19.17 -1.33
CA ALA A 303 -12.56 18.20 -0.43
C ALA A 303 -12.77 18.51 1.06
N SER A 304 -12.79 19.80 1.43
CA SER A 304 -13.11 20.27 2.78
C SER A 304 -14.51 19.85 3.20
N ILE A 305 -15.51 20.18 2.37
CA ILE A 305 -16.92 19.86 2.58
C ILE A 305 -17.14 18.35 2.65
N ARG A 306 -16.53 17.59 1.74
CA ARG A 306 -16.60 16.12 1.80
C ARG A 306 -16.15 15.60 3.16
N LYS A 307 -15.02 16.09 3.69
CA LYS A 307 -14.50 15.62 4.96
C LYS A 307 -15.49 15.89 6.09
N ALA A 308 -16.10 17.08 6.11
CA ALA A 308 -17.14 17.42 7.08
C ALA A 308 -18.35 16.49 6.97
N LEU A 309 -18.91 16.33 5.76
CA LEU A 309 -20.12 15.52 5.54
C LEU A 309 -19.90 14.03 5.83
N ILE A 310 -18.76 13.44 5.43
CA ILE A 310 -18.50 12.01 5.65
C ILE A 310 -18.27 11.69 7.12
N VAL A 311 -17.64 12.59 7.89
CA VAL A 311 -17.43 12.39 9.34
C VAL A 311 -18.76 12.35 10.10
N GLN A 312 -19.82 12.96 9.57
CA GLN A 312 -21.15 12.93 10.18
C GLN A 312 -21.89 11.60 10.00
N ASP A 313 -21.48 10.75 9.05
CA ASP A 313 -22.13 9.50 8.61
C ASP A 313 -23.58 9.64 8.09
N ARG A 314 -24.33 10.62 8.59
CA ARG A 314 -25.71 10.93 8.22
C ARG A 314 -25.88 12.43 8.03
N LEU A 315 -26.70 12.79 7.05
CA LEU A 315 -27.12 14.16 6.76
C LEU A 315 -28.60 14.31 7.05
N PHE A 316 -28.97 15.46 7.61
CA PHE A 316 -30.35 15.84 7.84
C PHE A 316 -30.83 16.69 6.66
N VAL A 317 -31.94 16.29 6.06
CA VAL A 317 -32.62 17.01 5.00
C VAL A 317 -34.08 17.13 5.42
N ASN A 318 -34.51 18.33 5.81
CA ASN A 318 -35.82 18.54 6.43
C ASN A 318 -36.02 17.59 7.63
N TRP A 319 -37.01 16.71 7.54
CA TRP A 319 -37.38 15.75 8.58
C TRP A 319 -36.77 14.36 8.37
N THR A 320 -35.93 14.19 7.34
CA THR A 320 -35.32 12.89 7.03
C THR A 320 -33.84 12.86 7.40
N SER A 321 -33.41 11.75 7.99
CA SER A 321 -32.00 11.46 8.26
C SER A 321 -31.46 10.48 7.23
N ASN A 322 -30.53 10.94 6.40
CA ASN A 322 -30.05 10.27 5.21
C ASN A 322 -28.58 9.83 5.37
N PRO A 323 -28.25 8.54 5.27
CA PRO A 323 -26.85 8.09 5.32
C PRO A 323 -26.02 8.68 4.16
N VAL A 324 -24.80 9.10 4.44
CA VAL A 324 -23.86 9.65 3.46
C VAL A 324 -22.61 8.79 3.35
N ARG A 325 -22.19 8.50 2.12
CA ARG A 325 -21.00 7.69 1.83
C ARG A 325 -20.19 8.26 0.69
N ASP A 326 -18.95 7.83 0.58
CA ASP A 326 -18.16 8.09 -0.62
C ASP A 326 -18.76 7.41 -1.83
N PHE A 327 -18.88 8.16 -2.93
CA PHE A 327 -19.31 7.59 -4.19
C PHE A 327 -18.10 7.15 -5.00
N THR A 328 -17.68 5.90 -4.77
CA THR A 328 -16.65 5.22 -5.54
C THR A 328 -17.28 4.40 -6.66
N LEU A 329 -16.95 4.73 -7.91
CA LEU A 329 -17.38 3.95 -9.08
C LEU A 329 -16.41 2.78 -9.31
N VAL A 330 -16.44 1.79 -8.44
CA VAL A 330 -15.78 0.51 -8.72
C VAL A 330 -16.78 -0.39 -9.43
N THR A 331 -16.65 -0.47 -10.75
CA THR A 331 -17.48 -1.37 -11.55
C THR A 331 -17.09 -2.81 -11.26
N ARG A 332 -18.03 -3.61 -10.74
CA ARG A 332 -17.92 -5.06 -10.66
C ARG A 332 -18.49 -5.71 -11.91
N CYS A 333 -17.74 -6.63 -12.49
CA CYS A 333 -18.20 -7.49 -13.56
C CYS A 333 -19.11 -8.58 -13.00
N TYR A 334 -20.36 -8.61 -13.42
CA TYR A 334 -21.30 -9.66 -12.99
C TYR A 334 -21.07 -11.02 -13.67
N LYS A 335 -20.19 -11.09 -14.69
CA LYS A 335 -19.83 -12.33 -15.37
C LYS A 335 -18.70 -13.06 -14.63
N CYS A 336 -17.57 -12.40 -14.38
CA CYS A 336 -16.41 -13.03 -13.72
C CYS A 336 -16.20 -12.60 -12.26
N GLN A 337 -17.12 -11.79 -11.71
CA GLN A 337 -17.07 -11.26 -10.34
C GLN A 337 -15.85 -10.37 -10.01
N GLN A 338 -15.05 -9.98 -11.00
CA GLN A 338 -13.87 -9.12 -10.80
C GLN A 338 -14.19 -7.63 -10.93
N TYR A 339 -13.37 -6.77 -10.33
CA TYR A 339 -13.50 -5.32 -10.43
C TYR A 339 -12.74 -4.73 -11.62
N GLY A 340 -13.19 -3.56 -12.10
CA GLY A 340 -12.49 -2.76 -13.11
C GLY A 340 -13.11 -2.79 -14.52
N HIS A 341 -14.04 -3.69 -14.80
CA HIS A 341 -14.71 -3.76 -16.10
C HIS A 341 -16.19 -4.18 -15.97
N ALA A 342 -16.99 -3.90 -16.99
CA ALA A 342 -18.38 -4.33 -17.04
C ALA A 342 -18.50 -5.73 -17.69
N ALA A 343 -19.58 -6.46 -17.40
CA ALA A 343 -19.83 -7.77 -18.00
C ALA A 343 -19.80 -7.77 -19.54
N LYS A 344 -20.23 -6.65 -20.16
CA LYS A 344 -20.22 -6.46 -21.63
C LYS A 344 -18.81 -6.43 -22.24
N THR A 345 -17.80 -6.03 -21.47
CA THR A 345 -16.41 -5.95 -21.92
C THR A 345 -15.56 -7.06 -21.29
N CYS A 346 -16.21 -8.08 -20.72
CA CYS A 346 -15.54 -9.20 -20.09
C CYS A 346 -15.08 -10.20 -21.16
N LYS A 347 -13.80 -10.56 -21.12
CA LYS A 347 -13.20 -11.54 -22.04
C LYS A 347 -13.36 -13.00 -21.58
N VAL A 348 -13.83 -13.23 -20.34
CA VAL A 348 -13.97 -14.58 -19.79
C VAL A 348 -15.13 -15.29 -20.47
N ALA A 349 -14.94 -16.54 -20.89
CA ALA A 349 -15.98 -17.35 -21.53
C ALA A 349 -17.03 -17.84 -20.51
N ALA A 350 -16.60 -18.54 -19.46
CA ALA A 350 -17.47 -19.07 -18.41
C ALA A 350 -17.85 -18.00 -17.36
N PRO A 351 -19.08 -18.02 -16.83
CA PRO A 351 -19.45 -17.18 -15.70
C PRO A 351 -18.86 -17.74 -14.39
N THR A 352 -18.60 -16.85 -13.44
CA THR A 352 -18.21 -17.20 -12.07
C THR A 352 -19.37 -16.89 -11.14
N CYS A 353 -19.73 -17.84 -10.28
CA CYS A 353 -20.79 -17.70 -9.31
C CYS A 353 -20.40 -16.70 -8.21
N GLY A 354 -21.27 -15.71 -7.95
CA GLY A 354 -21.07 -14.72 -6.90
C GLY A 354 -21.34 -15.25 -5.47
N HIS A 355 -21.86 -16.48 -5.34
CA HIS A 355 -22.18 -17.11 -4.06
C HIS A 355 -21.14 -18.15 -3.63
N CYS A 356 -20.79 -19.13 -4.47
CA CYS A 356 -19.80 -20.15 -4.11
C CYS A 356 -18.39 -19.84 -4.64
N GLY A 357 -18.24 -18.91 -5.59
CA GLY A 357 -16.96 -18.55 -6.19
C GLY A 357 -16.46 -19.48 -7.31
N GLU A 358 -17.22 -20.52 -7.64
CA GLU A 358 -16.88 -21.50 -8.69
C GLU A 358 -17.22 -20.99 -10.09
N GLU A 359 -16.50 -21.49 -11.09
CA GLU A 359 -16.73 -21.19 -12.50
C GLU A 359 -17.76 -22.14 -13.13
N GLY A 360 -18.39 -21.71 -14.23
CA GLY A 360 -19.31 -22.52 -15.03
C GLY A 360 -20.79 -22.20 -14.86
N HIS A 361 -21.19 -21.48 -13.81
CA HIS A 361 -22.59 -21.15 -13.56
C HIS A 361 -22.80 -19.74 -12.99
N THR A 362 -24.04 -19.24 -13.09
CA THR A 362 -24.41 -17.95 -12.48
C THR A 362 -24.89 -18.13 -11.04
N THR A 363 -25.07 -17.03 -10.30
CA THR A 363 -25.57 -17.13 -8.91
C THR A 363 -27.00 -17.70 -8.84
N GLN A 364 -27.77 -17.59 -9.91
CA GLN A 364 -29.13 -18.13 -9.97
C GLN A 364 -29.12 -19.66 -10.06
N ASP A 365 -28.13 -20.22 -10.75
CA ASP A 365 -28.00 -21.66 -11.03
C ASP A 365 -27.11 -22.38 -10.01
N CYS A 366 -26.79 -21.71 -8.89
CA CYS A 366 -25.91 -22.27 -7.88
C CYS A 366 -26.61 -23.39 -7.09
N THR A 367 -25.96 -24.56 -7.04
CA THR A 367 -26.38 -25.72 -6.25
C THR A 367 -26.04 -25.56 -4.76
N LYS A 368 -25.00 -24.78 -4.45
CA LYS A 368 -24.49 -24.52 -3.09
C LYS A 368 -25.09 -23.26 -2.45
N LYS A 369 -26.41 -23.08 -2.56
CA LYS A 369 -27.12 -21.92 -1.98
C LYS A 369 -27.28 -22.02 -0.45
N ALA A 370 -27.33 -23.24 0.08
CA ALA A 370 -27.45 -23.50 1.51
C ALA A 370 -26.13 -23.27 2.28
N ASP A 371 -24.99 -23.31 1.58
CA ASP A 371 -23.66 -23.13 2.17
C ASP A 371 -23.39 -21.66 2.48
N THR A 372 -22.42 -21.40 3.36
CA THR A 372 -21.94 -20.04 3.63
C THR A 372 -21.38 -19.40 2.36
N PRO A 373 -21.72 -18.14 2.06
CA PRO A 373 -21.27 -17.47 0.85
C PRO A 373 -19.76 -17.25 0.86
N LYS A 374 -19.11 -17.58 -0.26
CA LYS A 374 -17.70 -17.37 -0.54
C LYS A 374 -17.51 -16.29 -1.60
N CYS A 375 -16.65 -15.33 -1.32
CA CYS A 375 -16.37 -14.21 -2.21
C CYS A 375 -15.46 -14.67 -3.35
N ALA A 376 -16.00 -14.72 -4.58
CA ALA A 376 -15.28 -15.12 -5.78
C ALA A 376 -14.00 -14.31 -6.03
N THR A 377 -14.08 -13.00 -5.77
CA THR A 377 -12.95 -12.08 -5.95
C THR A 377 -11.85 -12.35 -4.92
N CYS A 378 -12.21 -12.44 -3.63
CA CYS A 378 -11.24 -12.66 -2.56
C CYS A 378 -10.61 -14.05 -2.65
N LEU A 379 -11.39 -15.08 -3.00
CA LEU A 379 -10.90 -16.44 -3.21
C LEU A 379 -9.81 -16.47 -4.28
N ARG A 380 -10.03 -15.80 -5.41
CA ARG A 380 -9.04 -15.69 -6.49
C ARG A 380 -7.75 -14.98 -6.07
N PHE A 381 -7.85 -13.95 -5.24
CA PHE A 381 -6.70 -13.18 -4.74
C PHE A 381 -6.14 -13.71 -3.41
N LYS A 382 -6.53 -14.91 -2.97
CA LYS A 382 -6.10 -15.53 -1.70
C LYS A 382 -6.28 -14.61 -0.49
N LYS A 383 -7.38 -13.86 -0.45
CA LYS A 383 -7.81 -12.99 0.67
C LYS A 383 -8.92 -13.68 1.47
N PRO A 384 -9.17 -13.29 2.75
CA PRO A 384 -10.28 -13.86 3.51
C PRO A 384 -11.58 -13.72 2.72
N ALA A 385 -12.25 -14.84 2.45
CA ALA A 385 -13.32 -14.96 1.47
C ALA A 385 -14.68 -15.38 2.06
N ASN A 386 -14.80 -15.51 3.38
CA ASN A 386 -16.03 -15.91 4.08
C ASN A 386 -17.04 -14.75 4.16
N HIS A 387 -17.47 -14.25 3.00
CA HIS A 387 -18.46 -13.21 2.84
C HIS A 387 -19.01 -13.24 1.41
N LYS A 388 -20.13 -12.56 1.18
CA LYS A 388 -20.72 -12.45 -0.16
C LYS A 388 -19.84 -11.64 -1.10
N THR A 389 -19.76 -12.04 -2.36
CA THR A 389 -19.08 -11.25 -3.40
C THR A 389 -19.67 -9.84 -3.50
N GLY A 390 -18.84 -8.81 -3.29
CA GLY A 390 -19.26 -7.40 -3.37
C GLY A 390 -19.74 -6.77 -2.05
N ASP A 391 -19.60 -7.50 -0.95
CA ASP A 391 -19.88 -7.00 0.41
C ASP A 391 -19.18 -5.64 0.69
N PRO A 392 -19.80 -4.69 1.41
CA PRO A 392 -19.13 -3.46 1.85
C PRO A 392 -17.78 -3.68 2.53
N GLU A 393 -17.65 -4.74 3.34
CA GLU A 393 -16.43 -5.06 4.08
C GLU A 393 -15.45 -5.94 3.30
N CYS A 394 -15.76 -6.24 2.03
CA CYS A 394 -14.92 -7.05 1.16
C CYS A 394 -13.51 -6.44 0.96
N PRO A 395 -12.42 -7.14 1.36
CA PRO A 395 -11.06 -6.63 1.19
C PRO A 395 -10.69 -6.35 -0.27
N ALA A 396 -11.13 -7.20 -1.20
CA ALA A 396 -10.89 -6.99 -2.63
C ALA A 396 -11.61 -5.76 -3.17
N LYS A 397 -12.81 -5.45 -2.63
CA LYS A 397 -13.55 -4.23 -2.98
C LYS A 397 -12.83 -2.98 -2.48
N LYS A 398 -12.46 -2.93 -1.20
CA LYS A 398 -11.68 -1.83 -0.62
C LYS A 398 -10.36 -1.62 -1.36
N SER A 399 -9.69 -2.71 -1.74
CA SER A 399 -8.46 -2.65 -2.55
C SER A 399 -8.72 -2.00 -3.91
N ALA A 400 -9.79 -2.41 -4.61
CA ALA A 400 -10.18 -1.87 -5.91
C ALA A 400 -10.63 -0.40 -5.83
N GLU A 401 -11.26 0.01 -4.73
CA GLU A 401 -11.65 1.40 -4.46
C GLU A 401 -10.42 2.31 -4.29
N ASN A 402 -9.41 1.82 -3.56
CA ASN A 402 -8.15 2.52 -3.33
C ASN A 402 -7.26 2.55 -4.57
N SER A 403 -7.30 1.51 -5.42
CA SER A 403 -6.43 1.38 -6.59
C SER A 403 -6.96 2.07 -7.86
N LEU A 404 -8.13 2.71 -7.83
CA LEU A 404 -8.70 3.41 -9.00
C LEU A 404 -7.75 4.53 -9.50
N PRO A 405 -7.14 4.40 -10.70
CA PRO A 405 -6.29 5.46 -11.23
C PRO A 405 -7.12 6.70 -11.57
N ARG A 406 -6.58 7.88 -11.23
CA ARG A 406 -7.21 9.20 -11.36
C ARG A 406 -7.75 9.50 -12.78
N GLY A 407 -7.24 8.84 -13.82
CA GLY A 407 -7.64 8.99 -15.22
C GLY A 407 -8.70 8.02 -15.78
N GLY A 408 -8.90 6.84 -15.19
CA GLY A 408 -9.77 5.79 -15.78
C GLY A 408 -11.27 5.96 -15.52
N ARG A 409 -11.64 6.83 -14.57
CA ARG A 409 -13.02 7.01 -14.09
C ARG A 409 -14.01 7.48 -15.17
N ALA A 410 -13.56 8.19 -16.21
CA ALA A 410 -14.44 8.68 -17.29
C ALA A 410 -15.02 7.55 -18.16
N ALA A 411 -14.25 6.48 -18.40
CA ALA A 411 -14.74 5.30 -19.13
C ALA A 411 -15.80 4.55 -18.31
N ALA A 412 -15.55 4.32 -17.02
CA ALA A 412 -16.52 3.70 -16.11
C ALA A 412 -17.84 4.50 -16.03
N LEU A 413 -17.77 5.84 -16.01
CA LEU A 413 -18.93 6.73 -16.06
C LEU A 413 -19.71 6.63 -17.38
N ARG A 414 -19.02 6.58 -18.53
CA ARG A 414 -19.66 6.37 -19.83
C ARG A 414 -20.36 5.01 -19.89
N HIS A 415 -19.75 3.97 -19.36
CA HIS A 415 -20.37 2.64 -19.27
C HIS A 415 -21.55 2.60 -18.30
N ALA A 416 -21.48 3.25 -17.13
CA ALA A 416 -22.60 3.36 -16.19
C ALA A 416 -23.79 4.13 -16.80
N ARG A 417 -23.53 5.26 -17.47
CA ARG A 417 -24.55 6.02 -18.21
C ARG A 417 -25.15 5.22 -19.37
N ARG A 418 -24.33 4.46 -20.12
CA ARG A 418 -24.79 3.58 -21.21
C ARG A 418 -25.56 2.36 -20.70
N ALA A 419 -25.19 1.83 -19.52
CA ALA A 419 -25.93 0.76 -18.84
C ALA A 419 -27.29 1.26 -18.32
N GLN A 420 -27.34 2.46 -17.75
CA GLN A 420 -28.61 3.12 -17.39
C GLN A 420 -29.47 3.40 -18.62
N ARG A 421 -28.90 3.91 -19.72
CA ARG A 421 -29.64 4.06 -21.00
C ARG A 421 -30.09 2.72 -21.58
N GLY A 422 -29.30 1.67 -21.45
CA GLY A 422 -29.66 0.31 -21.89
C GLY A 422 -30.79 -0.30 -21.07
N ARG A 423 -30.79 -0.12 -19.74
CA ARG A 423 -31.92 -0.49 -18.87
C ARG A 423 -33.17 0.30 -19.20
N ARG A 424 -33.06 1.63 -19.40
CA ARG A 424 -34.17 2.48 -19.87
C ARG A 424 -34.81 1.99 -21.16
N ARG A 425 -34.00 1.49 -22.12
CA ARG A 425 -34.51 0.95 -23.39
C ARG A 425 -35.22 -0.40 -23.19
N ALA A 426 -34.65 -1.31 -22.40
CA ALA A 426 -35.25 -2.62 -22.10
C ALA A 426 -36.54 -2.53 -21.25
N GLU A 427 -36.58 -1.61 -20.29
CA GLU A 427 -37.75 -1.33 -19.44
C GLU A 427 -38.86 -0.63 -20.24
N ALA A 428 -38.52 0.29 -21.15
CA ALA A 428 -39.50 0.87 -22.08
C ALA A 428 -40.10 -0.18 -23.04
N SER A 429 -39.28 -1.10 -23.57
CA SER A 429 -39.76 -2.20 -24.41
C SER A 429 -40.68 -3.17 -23.67
N SER A 430 -40.37 -3.49 -22.41
CA SER A 430 -41.21 -4.37 -21.59
C SER A 430 -42.49 -3.69 -21.07
N SER A 431 -42.43 -2.38 -20.80
CA SER A 431 -43.62 -1.58 -20.51
C SER A 431 -44.54 -1.48 -21.73
N ALA A 432 -44.00 -1.23 -22.92
CA ALA A 432 -44.78 -1.21 -24.16
C ALA A 432 -45.43 -2.57 -24.44
N ALA A 433 -44.71 -3.67 -24.21
CA ALA A 433 -45.25 -5.02 -24.34
C ALA A 433 -46.40 -5.30 -23.34
N ARG A 434 -46.29 -4.83 -22.09
CA ARG A 434 -47.39 -4.94 -21.10
C ARG A 434 -48.60 -4.11 -21.47
N SER A 435 -48.40 -2.89 -21.97
CA SER A 435 -49.48 -2.05 -22.46
C SER A 435 -50.22 -2.71 -23.63
N HIS A 436 -49.47 -3.28 -24.58
CA HIS A 436 -50.05 -4.00 -25.73
C HIS A 436 -50.82 -5.25 -25.29
N TYR A 437 -50.29 -6.01 -24.33
CA TYR A 437 -50.99 -7.17 -23.77
C TYR A 437 -52.28 -6.78 -23.03
N ASN A 438 -52.25 -5.69 -22.24
CA ASN A 438 -53.42 -5.18 -21.54
C ASN A 438 -54.50 -4.64 -22.50
N LEU A 439 -54.11 -3.99 -23.60
CA LEU A 439 -55.02 -3.58 -24.68
C LEU A 439 -55.68 -4.79 -25.34
N GLN A 440 -54.90 -5.83 -25.70
CA GLN A 440 -55.44 -7.07 -26.25
C GLN A 440 -56.34 -7.82 -25.26
N ALA A 441 -56.05 -7.77 -23.97
CA ALA A 441 -56.89 -8.35 -22.93
C ALA A 441 -58.19 -7.55 -22.70
N ALA A 442 -58.15 -6.23 -22.87
CA ALA A 442 -59.32 -5.35 -22.80
C ALA A 442 -60.26 -5.56 -24.01
N ASP A 443 -59.72 -5.67 -25.23
CA ASP A 443 -60.51 -5.98 -26.43
C ASP A 443 -61.16 -7.36 -26.32
N LYS A 444 -60.45 -8.36 -25.77
CA LYS A 444 -61.04 -9.67 -25.48
C LYS A 444 -62.15 -9.59 -24.43
N ARG A 445 -62.02 -8.77 -23.39
CA ARG A 445 -63.11 -8.57 -22.41
C ARG A 445 -64.31 -7.82 -22.98
N ALA A 446 -64.10 -6.89 -23.92
CA ALA A 446 -65.17 -6.19 -24.61
C ALA A 446 -65.98 -7.13 -25.50
N GLY A 447 -65.30 -8.02 -26.25
CA GLY A 447 -65.96 -9.02 -27.10
C GLY A 447 -66.80 -10.06 -26.34
N TRP A 448 -66.44 -10.38 -25.09
CA TRP A 448 -67.23 -11.27 -24.23
C TRP A 448 -68.46 -10.57 -23.63
N ARG A 449 -68.39 -9.24 -23.42
CA ARG A 449 -69.54 -8.46 -22.95
C ARG A 449 -70.59 -8.23 -24.04
N THR A 450 -70.18 -8.15 -25.31
CA THR A 450 -71.13 -8.04 -26.44
C THR A 450 -71.81 -9.37 -26.78
N HIS A 451 -71.17 -10.51 -26.53
CA HIS A 451 -71.79 -11.82 -26.74
C HIS A 451 -72.78 -12.24 -25.64
N CYS A 452 -72.70 -11.69 -24.42
CA CYS A 452 -73.66 -11.97 -23.35
C CYS A 452 -74.98 -11.19 -23.45
N VAL A 453 -75.12 -10.26 -24.41
CA VAL A 453 -76.35 -9.45 -24.60
C VAL A 453 -77.21 -9.97 -25.77
N ILE A 454 -76.78 -11.03 -26.47
CA ILE A 454 -77.46 -11.60 -27.65
C ILE A 454 -77.72 -13.11 -27.46
N VAL A 455 -77.98 -13.57 -26.24
CA VAL A 455 -78.48 -14.94 -25.98
C VAL A 455 -79.72 -14.86 -25.12
#